data_AF-A0A969H3A5-F1
#
_entry.id   AF-A0A969H3A5-F1
#
_cell.length_a   1.000
_cell.length_b   1.000
_cell.length_c   1.000
_cell.angle_alpha   90.00
_cell.angle_beta   90.00
_cell.angle_gamma   90.00
#
_symmetry.space_group_name_H-M   'P 1'
#
loop_
_entity.id
_entity.type
_entity.pdbx_description
1 polymer ?
#
loop_
_entity_poly.entity_id
_entity_poly.type
_entity_poly.pdbx_seq_one_letter_code
_entity_poly.pdbx_strand_id
1 'polypeptide(L)'
;MDNLIGTTLGQYEIVEKIGQGGMALVFKAYQRALDRFVAIKVLSPALAEEPGFAERFQREAQAVARLHHPNILQVYDFGLHNKSNYLVMRYVPNSITLGQLIRGGTPPHKLIEYILQVADALNYAHEQGIVHRDVKPSNILIDGKWALLSDFGLVKLSQSSSHLTTTGMGMGTPAYMSPEQVVGIGVDRRC
;
A
#
# COMPACT_ATOMS: atom_id res chain seq x y z
N MET A 1 6.89 13.64 12.08
CA MET A 1 5.73 13.44 11.20
C MET A 1 4.42 13.15 11.96
N ASP A 2 4.44 12.91 13.28
CA ASP A 2 3.19 12.79 14.07
C ASP A 2 2.43 14.14 14.24
N ASN A 3 3.02 15.25 13.77
CA ASN A 3 2.46 16.61 13.83
C ASN A 3 1.45 16.94 12.70
N LEU A 4 0.82 15.93 12.09
CA LEU A 4 -0.20 16.15 11.05
C LEU A 4 -1.63 16.08 11.62
N ILE A 5 -1.82 15.57 12.83
CA ILE A 5 -3.14 15.47 13.47
C ILE A 5 -3.73 16.87 13.67
N GLY A 6 -4.99 17.07 13.27
CA GLY A 6 -5.67 18.37 13.30
C GLY A 6 -5.31 19.30 12.13
N THR A 7 -4.40 18.89 11.24
CA THR A 7 -4.09 19.63 10.01
C THR A 7 -4.96 19.15 8.84
N THR A 8 -4.95 19.88 7.72
CA THR A 8 -5.64 19.48 6.49
C THR A 8 -4.63 19.19 5.39
N LEU A 9 -4.75 18.03 4.76
CA LEU A 9 -4.06 17.71 3.51
C LEU A 9 -5.06 17.88 2.36
N GLY A 10 -4.92 18.94 1.57
CA GLY A 10 -5.90 19.25 0.51
C GLY A 10 -7.30 19.49 1.09
N GLN A 11 -8.22 18.55 0.87
CA GLN A 11 -9.59 18.57 1.37
C GLN A 11 -9.85 17.60 2.53
N TYR A 12 -8.79 17.01 3.09
CA TYR A 12 -8.88 15.93 4.07
C TYR A 12 -8.33 16.40 5.42
N GLU A 13 -9.21 16.45 6.42
CA GLU A 13 -8.85 16.80 7.79
C GLU A 13 -8.29 15.56 8.51
N ILE A 14 -7.05 15.62 9.00
CA ILE A 14 -6.39 14.49 9.64
C ILE A 14 -6.91 14.31 11.07
N VAL A 15 -7.44 13.13 11.36
CA VAL A 15 -8.11 12.82 12.64
C VAL A 15 -7.18 12.08 13.59
N GLU A 16 -6.58 10.99 13.13
CA GLU A 16 -5.74 10.12 13.98
C GLU A 16 -4.77 9.30 13.13
N LYS A 17 -3.66 8.87 13.73
CA LYS A 17 -2.72 7.92 13.14
C LYS A 17 -3.24 6.50 13.34
N ILE A 18 -3.40 5.74 12.25
CA ILE A 18 -3.92 4.37 12.27
C ILE A 18 -2.87 3.32 11.90
N GLY A 19 -1.71 3.74 11.38
CA GLY A 19 -0.64 2.83 11.03
C GLY A 19 0.69 3.51 10.78
N GLN A 20 1.74 2.71 10.83
CA GLN A 20 3.11 3.13 10.49
C GLN A 20 3.81 1.99 9.76
N GLY A 21 4.28 2.26 8.55
CA GLY A 21 5.20 1.42 7.81
C GLY A 21 6.61 2.00 7.84
N GLY A 22 7.57 1.32 7.21
CA GLY A 22 8.98 1.73 7.23
C GLY A 22 9.23 3.17 6.78
N MET A 23 8.61 3.60 5.67
CA MET A 23 8.79 4.95 5.11
C MET A 23 7.49 5.72 4.92
N ALA A 24 6.43 5.32 5.62
CA ALA A 24 5.12 5.95 5.50
C ALA A 24 4.33 5.90 6.80
N LEU A 25 3.52 6.93 7.03
CA LEU A 25 2.50 6.95 8.07
C LEU A 25 1.13 6.82 7.42
N VAL A 26 0.21 6.14 8.09
CA VAL A 26 -1.18 6.03 7.65
C VAL A 26 -2.07 6.71 8.68
N PHE A 27 -2.87 7.65 8.22
CA PHE A 27 -3.81 8.41 9.02
C PHE A 27 -5.24 8.13 8.58
N LYS A 28 -6.17 8.18 9.52
CA LYS A 28 -7.59 8.39 9.21
C LYS A 28 -7.82 9.88 9.05
N ALA A 29 -8.55 10.23 8.00
CA ALA A 29 -8.89 11.61 7.70
C ALA A 29 -10.36 11.73 7.32
N TYR A 30 -10.94 12.91 7.51
CA TYR A 30 -12.33 13.19 7.18
C TYR A 30 -12.41 14.06 5.93
N GLN A 31 -13.18 13.61 4.94
CA GLN A 31 -13.45 14.33 3.69
C GLN A 31 -14.81 15.02 3.80
N ARG A 32 -14.82 16.26 4.29
CA ARG A 32 -16.05 16.99 4.62
C ARG A 32 -17.04 17.11 3.45
N ALA A 33 -16.55 17.32 2.23
CA ALA A 33 -17.40 17.49 1.05
C ALA A 33 -18.25 16.25 0.71
N LEU A 34 -17.81 15.05 1.12
CA LEU A 34 -18.50 13.78 0.87
C LEU A 34 -18.98 13.10 2.16
N ASP A 35 -18.88 13.77 3.30
CA ASP A 35 -19.26 13.25 4.62
C ASP A 35 -18.77 11.81 4.86
N ARG A 36 -17.46 11.58 4.67
CA ARG A 36 -16.86 10.25 4.82
C ARG A 36 -15.45 10.28 5.40
N PHE A 37 -15.08 9.18 6.06
CA PHE A 37 -13.69 8.93 6.43
C PHE A 37 -12.91 8.25 5.29
N VAL A 38 -11.63 8.61 5.17
CA VAL A 38 -10.66 8.04 4.25
C VAL A 38 -9.38 7.67 5.02
N ALA A 39 -8.57 6.78 4.45
CA ALA A 39 -7.23 6.54 4.94
C ALA A 39 -6.24 7.29 4.05
N ILE A 40 -5.25 7.95 4.64
CA ILE A 40 -4.22 8.69 3.94
C ILE A 40 -2.84 8.14 4.30
N LYS A 41 -2.16 7.59 3.30
CA LYS A 41 -0.77 7.14 3.42
C LYS A 41 0.14 8.30 3.03
N VAL A 42 0.85 8.87 3.99
CA VAL A 42 1.80 9.96 3.79
C VAL A 42 3.21 9.37 3.74
N LEU A 43 3.92 9.65 2.65
CA LEU A 43 5.29 9.18 2.45
C LEU A 43 6.30 10.11 3.13
N SER A 44 7.41 9.53 3.58
CA SER A 44 8.54 10.28 4.14
C SER A 44 9.06 11.31 3.12
N PRO A 45 9.34 12.57 3.53
CA PRO A 45 9.98 13.56 2.67
C PRO A 45 11.31 13.08 2.07
N ALA A 46 12.03 12.20 2.78
CA ALA A 46 13.30 11.64 2.29
C ALA A 46 13.15 10.89 0.95
N LEU A 47 11.99 10.27 0.70
CA LEU A 47 11.71 9.64 -0.59
C LEU A 47 11.49 10.66 -1.70
N ALA A 48 10.95 11.84 -1.38
CA ALA A 48 10.70 12.89 -2.37
C ALA A 48 11.98 13.56 -2.87
N GLU A 49 13.10 13.40 -2.15
CA GLU A 49 14.42 13.91 -2.55
C GLU A 49 15.11 12.99 -3.58
N GLU A 50 14.63 11.76 -3.76
CA GLU A 50 15.19 10.85 -4.75
C GLU A 50 14.85 11.30 -6.18
N PRO A 51 15.85 11.43 -7.08
CA PRO A 51 15.62 11.85 -8.46
C PRO A 51 14.58 10.98 -9.19
N GLY A 52 13.58 11.66 -9.78
CA GLY A 52 12.50 11.04 -10.53
C GLY A 52 11.48 10.27 -9.68
N PHE A 53 11.57 10.29 -8.35
CA PHE A 53 10.61 9.60 -7.48
C PHE A 53 9.19 10.12 -7.66
N ALA A 54 9.02 11.45 -7.69
CA ALA A 54 7.70 12.06 -7.81
C ALA A 54 6.96 11.66 -9.10
N GLU A 55 7.67 11.65 -10.24
CA GLU A 55 7.10 11.26 -11.54
C GLU A 55 6.70 9.78 -11.55
N ARG A 56 7.58 8.90 -11.02
CA ARG A 56 7.28 7.47 -10.87
C ARG A 56 6.09 7.25 -9.93
N PHE A 57 6.09 7.90 -8.76
CA PHE A 57 5.00 7.82 -7.80
C PHE A 57 3.67 8.21 -8.44
N GLN A 58 3.62 9.34 -9.15
CA GLN A 58 2.41 9.80 -9.83
C GLN A 58 1.92 8.80 -10.88
N ARG A 59 2.81 8.30 -11.75
CA ARG A 59 2.44 7.33 -12.79
C ARG A 59 1.84 6.05 -12.20
N GLU A 60 2.44 5.56 -11.12
CA GLU A 60 2.07 4.29 -10.50
C GLU A 60 0.81 4.45 -9.63
N ALA A 61 0.67 5.58 -8.93
CA ALA A 61 -0.56 5.93 -8.22
C ALA A 61 -1.75 6.03 -9.20
N GLN A 62 -1.54 6.62 -10.38
CA GLN A 62 -2.55 6.67 -11.44
C GLN A 62 -2.90 5.28 -11.98
N ALA A 63 -1.92 4.39 -12.14
CA ALA A 63 -2.16 3.02 -12.59
C ALA A 63 -3.00 2.24 -11.56
N VAL A 64 -2.62 2.30 -10.28
CA VAL A 64 -3.35 1.65 -9.19
C VAL A 64 -4.74 2.23 -8.99
N ALA A 65 -4.93 3.55 -9.14
CA ALA A 65 -6.24 4.18 -9.03
C ALA A 65 -7.26 3.71 -10.08
N ARG A 66 -6.80 3.16 -11.22
CA ARG A 66 -7.67 2.57 -12.25
C ARG A 66 -8.12 1.15 -11.95
N LEU A 67 -7.54 0.51 -10.94
CA LEU A 67 -7.94 -0.85 -10.56
C LEU A 67 -9.30 -0.79 -9.86
N HIS A 68 -10.25 -1.56 -10.38
CA HIS A 68 -11.60 -1.70 -9.83
C HIS A 68 -11.91 -3.18 -9.62
N HIS A 69 -11.69 -3.66 -8.41
CA HIS A 69 -11.90 -5.05 -8.03
C HIS A 69 -12.43 -5.13 -6.58
N PRO A 70 -13.39 -6.01 -6.25
CA PRO A 70 -13.94 -6.12 -4.90
C PRO A 70 -12.89 -6.44 -3.83
N ASN A 71 -11.81 -7.13 -4.22
CA ASN A 71 -10.71 -7.54 -3.34
C ASN A 71 -9.44 -6.67 -3.45
N ILE A 72 -9.53 -5.49 -4.09
CA ILE A 72 -8.45 -4.48 -4.10
C ILE A 72 -8.93 -3.26 -3.29
N LEU A 73 -8.07 -2.78 -2.39
CA LEU A 73 -8.35 -1.56 -1.63
C LEU A 73 -8.35 -0.36 -2.58
N GLN A 74 -9.53 0.24 -2.76
CA GLN A 74 -9.72 1.36 -3.67
C GLN A 74 -8.84 2.56 -3.28
N VAL A 75 -8.08 3.05 -4.24
CA VAL A 75 -7.41 4.35 -4.20
C VAL A 75 -8.36 5.39 -4.77
N TYR A 76 -8.56 6.49 -4.04
CA TYR A 76 -9.44 7.59 -4.45
C TYR A 76 -8.67 8.73 -5.09
N ASP A 77 -7.49 9.05 -4.57
CA ASP A 77 -6.76 10.27 -4.92
C ASP A 77 -5.29 10.17 -4.51
N PHE A 78 -4.46 11.08 -5.01
CA PHE A 78 -3.08 11.27 -4.56
C PHE A 78 -2.70 12.74 -4.66
N GLY A 79 -1.71 13.17 -3.88
CA GLY A 79 -1.27 14.56 -3.92
C GLY A 79 0.07 14.80 -3.26
N LEU A 80 0.44 16.07 -3.22
CA LEU A 80 1.68 16.56 -2.62
C LEU A 80 1.33 17.64 -1.59
N HIS A 81 1.90 17.54 -0.39
CA HIS A 81 1.77 18.55 0.64
C HIS A 81 3.09 18.71 1.40
N ASN A 82 3.62 19.93 1.48
CA ASN A 82 4.90 20.23 2.16
C ASN A 82 6.04 19.26 1.78
N LYS A 83 6.16 18.96 0.48
CA LYS A 83 7.12 17.99 -0.10
C LYS A 83 6.86 16.51 0.23
N SER A 84 5.83 16.18 0.99
CA SER A 84 5.39 14.80 1.20
C SER A 84 4.30 14.41 0.21
N ASN A 85 4.59 13.38 -0.59
CA ASN A 85 3.58 12.71 -1.40
C ASN A 85 2.63 11.93 -0.49
N TYR A 86 1.35 11.93 -0.82
CA TYR A 86 0.34 11.14 -0.10
C TYR A 86 -0.62 10.45 -1.06
N LEU A 87 -1.19 9.34 -0.59
CA LEU A 87 -2.21 8.55 -1.27
C LEU A 87 -3.47 8.51 -0.41
N VAL A 88 -4.62 8.76 -1.00
CA VAL A 88 -5.94 8.68 -0.36
C VAL A 88 -6.61 7.39 -0.80
N MET A 89 -7.06 6.60 0.15
CA MET A 89 -7.65 5.29 -0.08
C MET A 89 -8.88 5.07 0.79
N ARG A 90 -9.65 4.04 0.46
CA ARG A 90 -10.78 3.59 1.26
C ARG A 90 -10.32 3.35 2.71
N TYR A 91 -11.02 3.98 3.66
CA TYR A 91 -10.91 3.61 5.06
C TYR A 91 -11.77 2.38 5.34
N VAL A 92 -11.19 1.38 6.02
CA VAL A 92 -11.88 0.14 6.38
C VAL A 92 -11.94 0.09 7.91
N PRO A 93 -13.05 0.50 8.52
CA PRO A 93 -13.16 0.57 9.97
C PRO A 93 -13.04 -0.83 10.58
N ASN A 94 -12.34 -0.94 11.72
CA ASN A 94 -12.16 -2.17 12.47
C ASN A 94 -11.50 -3.34 11.72
N SER A 95 -10.94 -3.11 10.52
CA SER A 95 -10.17 -4.14 9.81
C SER A 95 -8.89 -4.47 10.56
N ILE A 96 -8.46 -5.72 10.43
CA ILE A 96 -7.13 -6.18 10.85
C ILE A 96 -6.37 -6.73 9.65
N THR A 97 -5.05 -6.75 9.73
CA THR A 97 -4.24 -7.41 8.71
C THR A 97 -4.38 -8.92 8.78
N LEU A 98 -4.23 -9.62 7.66
CA LEU A 98 -4.14 -11.08 7.63
C LEU A 98 -3.02 -11.59 8.55
N GLY A 99 -1.91 -10.84 8.65
CA GLY A 99 -0.82 -11.17 9.58
C GLY A 99 -1.23 -11.14 11.06
N GLN A 100 -2.08 -10.19 11.47
CA GLN A 100 -2.65 -10.17 12.81
C GLN A 100 -3.64 -11.32 13.01
N LEU A 101 -4.47 -11.60 12.01
CA LEU A 101 -5.46 -12.67 12.05
C LEU A 101 -4.82 -14.06 12.20
N ILE A 102 -3.73 -14.33 11.47
CA ILE A 102 -2.99 -15.61 11.56
C ILE A 102 -2.42 -15.82 12.97
N ARG A 103 -1.85 -14.77 13.59
CA ARG A 103 -1.34 -14.85 14.96
C ARG A 103 -2.42 -15.18 16.01
N GLY A 104 -3.69 -14.91 15.70
CA GLY A 104 -4.84 -15.25 16.55
C GLY A 104 -5.32 -16.70 16.46
N GLY A 105 -4.67 -17.57 15.69
CA GLY A 105 -5.05 -18.99 15.60
C GLY A 105 -6.21 -19.26 14.64
N THR A 106 -6.20 -18.61 13.47
CA THR A 106 -7.29 -18.75 12.49
C THR A 106 -7.29 -20.13 11.82
N PRO A 107 -8.45 -20.82 11.71
CA PRO A 107 -8.55 -22.11 11.07
C PRO A 107 -8.11 -22.11 9.59
N PRO A 108 -7.45 -23.18 9.09
CA PRO A 108 -6.96 -23.24 7.71
C PRO A 108 -8.04 -22.98 6.64
N HIS A 109 -9.26 -23.48 6.82
CA HIS A 109 -10.34 -23.30 5.85
C HIS A 109 -10.68 -21.81 5.61
N LYS A 110 -10.69 -20.98 6.66
CA LYS A 110 -10.90 -19.53 6.52
C LYS A 110 -9.73 -18.85 5.82
N LEU A 111 -8.50 -19.30 6.06
CA LEU A 111 -7.34 -18.74 5.39
C LEU A 111 -7.38 -19.01 3.88
N ILE A 112 -7.83 -20.21 3.47
CA ILE A 112 -8.01 -20.56 2.06
C ILE A 112 -9.00 -19.60 1.38
N GLU A 113 -10.13 -19.30 2.02
CA GLU A 113 -11.12 -18.34 1.48
C GLU A 113 -10.52 -16.95 1.21
N TYR A 114 -9.70 -16.44 2.13
CA TYR A 114 -9.01 -15.15 1.93
C TYR A 114 -7.92 -15.23 0.86
N ILE A 115 -7.17 -16.33 0.80
CA ILE A 115 -6.11 -16.51 -0.20
C ILE A 115 -6.71 -16.55 -1.62
N LEU A 116 -7.86 -17.21 -1.81
CA LEU A 116 -8.55 -17.24 -3.09
C LEU A 116 -8.99 -15.84 -3.54
N GLN A 117 -9.52 -15.03 -2.62
CA GLN A 117 -9.88 -13.64 -2.91
C GLN A 117 -8.66 -12.78 -3.29
N VAL A 118 -7.53 -12.97 -2.61
CA VAL A 118 -6.28 -12.27 -2.93
C VAL A 118 -5.71 -12.72 -4.27
N ALA A 119 -5.79 -14.02 -4.58
CA ALA A 119 -5.35 -14.56 -5.87
C ALA A 119 -6.17 -13.98 -7.04
N ASP A 120 -7.48 -13.85 -6.87
CA ASP A 120 -8.37 -13.22 -7.86
C ASP A 120 -8.02 -11.75 -8.08
N ALA A 121 -7.78 -10.99 -6.99
CA ALA A 121 -7.31 -9.61 -7.06
C ALA A 121 -5.95 -9.47 -7.79
N LEU A 122 -5.01 -10.38 -7.53
CA LEU A 122 -3.71 -10.38 -8.19
C LEU A 122 -3.83 -10.71 -9.67
N ASN A 123 -4.65 -11.71 -10.03
CA ASN A 123 -4.91 -12.05 -11.43
C ASN A 123 -5.49 -10.84 -12.18
N TYR A 124 -6.51 -10.19 -11.62
CA TYR A 124 -7.08 -8.97 -12.18
C TYR A 124 -6.02 -7.87 -12.38
N ALA A 125 -5.19 -7.59 -11.37
CA ALA A 125 -4.12 -6.60 -11.50
C ALA A 125 -3.13 -6.95 -12.61
N HIS A 126 -2.75 -8.23 -12.72
CA HIS A 126 -1.84 -8.73 -13.76
C HIS A 126 -2.41 -8.61 -15.18
N GLU A 127 -3.70 -8.83 -15.36
CA GLU A 127 -4.41 -8.59 -16.62
C GLU A 127 -4.38 -7.11 -17.01
N GLN A 128 -4.41 -6.20 -16.02
CA GLN A 128 -4.21 -4.76 -16.22
C GLN A 128 -2.74 -4.35 -16.36
N GLY A 129 -1.80 -5.30 -16.37
CA GLY A 129 -0.37 -5.04 -16.51
C GLY A 129 0.30 -4.48 -15.24
N ILE A 130 -0.37 -4.53 -14.09
CA ILE A 130 0.12 -4.02 -12.81
C ILE A 130 0.58 -5.19 -11.95
N VAL A 131 1.82 -5.15 -11.50
CA VAL A 131 2.39 -6.15 -10.57
C VAL A 131 2.47 -5.54 -9.17
N HIS A 132 2.01 -6.25 -8.14
CA HIS A 132 1.93 -5.73 -6.77
C HIS A 132 3.29 -5.52 -6.10
N ARG A 133 4.25 -6.44 -6.29
CA ARG A 133 5.65 -6.38 -5.81
C ARG A 133 5.86 -6.35 -4.29
N ASP A 134 4.81 -6.49 -3.47
CA ASP A 134 4.91 -6.51 -2.01
C ASP A 134 3.74 -7.30 -1.40
N VAL A 135 3.45 -8.46 -1.98
CA VAL A 135 2.39 -9.34 -1.45
C VAL A 135 2.87 -9.94 -0.14
N LYS A 136 2.18 -9.64 0.95
CA LYS A 136 2.46 -10.19 2.28
C LYS A 136 1.24 -10.05 3.19
N PRO A 137 1.13 -10.86 4.26
CA PRO A 137 -0.03 -10.82 5.16
C PRO A 137 -0.31 -9.46 5.80
N SER A 138 0.69 -8.58 5.95
CA SER A 138 0.48 -7.23 6.49
C SER A 138 -0.18 -6.26 5.50
N ASN A 139 -0.18 -6.58 4.21
CA ASN A 139 -0.75 -5.75 3.14
C ASN A 139 -2.15 -6.24 2.70
N ILE A 140 -2.70 -7.23 3.40
CA ILE A 140 -4.04 -7.76 3.17
C ILE A 140 -4.89 -7.37 4.37
N LEU A 141 -5.88 -6.50 4.16
CA LEU A 141 -6.85 -6.11 5.19
C LEU A 141 -8.02 -7.07 5.17
N ILE A 142 -8.47 -7.50 6.35
CA ILE A 142 -9.63 -8.37 6.53
C ILE A 142 -10.79 -7.54 7.07
N ASP A 143 -11.88 -7.52 6.30
CA ASP A 143 -13.16 -6.87 6.60
C ASP A 143 -14.27 -7.92 6.63
N GLY A 144 -14.47 -8.53 7.80
CA GLY A 144 -15.40 -9.66 7.95
C GLY A 144 -14.99 -10.84 7.07
N LYS A 145 -15.75 -11.09 6.00
CA LYS A 145 -15.50 -12.17 5.03
C LYS A 145 -14.63 -11.75 3.83
N TRP A 146 -14.29 -10.46 3.74
CA TRP A 146 -13.59 -9.90 2.60
C TRP A 146 -12.10 -9.71 2.89
N ALA A 147 -11.25 -10.17 1.97
CA ALA A 147 -9.84 -9.82 1.93
C ALA A 147 -9.62 -8.69 0.93
N LEU A 148 -8.97 -7.63 1.35
CA LEU A 148 -8.67 -6.45 0.55
C LEU A 148 -7.16 -6.31 0.41
N LEU A 149 -6.66 -6.50 -0.81
CA LEU A 149 -5.26 -6.31 -1.16
C LEU A 149 -4.96 -4.82 -1.22
N SER A 150 -3.96 -4.37 -0.45
CA SER A 150 -3.57 -2.98 -0.29
C SER A 150 -2.07 -2.81 -0.51
N ASP A 151 -1.59 -1.57 -0.57
CA ASP A 151 -0.16 -1.28 -0.64
C ASP A 151 0.54 -1.88 -1.87
N PHE A 152 0.02 -1.57 -3.06
CA PHE A 152 0.62 -1.87 -4.37
C PHE A 152 1.98 -1.18 -4.55
N GLY A 153 3.00 -1.62 -3.83
CA GLY A 153 4.43 -1.46 -4.11
C GLY A 153 4.96 -0.07 -4.53
N LEU A 154 4.20 1.02 -4.39
CA LEU A 154 4.46 2.31 -5.05
C LEU A 154 5.86 2.87 -4.75
N VAL A 155 6.39 2.51 -3.57
CA VAL A 155 7.71 2.94 -3.08
C VAL A 155 8.85 2.06 -3.59
N LYS A 156 8.59 0.78 -3.93
CA LYS A 156 9.63 -0.17 -4.39
C LYS A 156 10.10 0.08 -5.83
N LEU A 157 9.40 0.93 -6.57
CA LEU A 157 9.75 1.35 -7.93
C LEU A 157 10.96 2.29 -8.00
N SER A 158 11.46 2.79 -6.86
CA SER A 158 12.62 3.68 -6.85
C SER A 158 13.98 2.97 -7.00
N GLN A 159 14.03 1.64 -6.77
CA GLN A 159 15.30 0.90 -6.70
C GLN A 159 15.63 0.07 -7.95
N SER A 160 14.80 0.12 -9.00
CA SER A 160 15.05 -0.58 -10.27
C SER A 160 16.22 -0.02 -11.10
N SER A 161 16.89 1.04 -10.62
CA SER A 161 18.19 1.48 -11.10
C SER A 161 19.18 1.56 -9.93
N SER A 162 20.04 0.54 -9.84
CA SER A 162 21.39 0.57 -9.25
C SER A 162 21.62 0.66 -7.73
N HIS A 163 20.64 0.60 -6.83
CA HIS A 163 20.91 0.76 -5.37
C HIS A 163 20.36 -0.32 -4.43
N LEU A 164 20.25 -1.57 -4.88
CA LEU A 164 20.00 -2.70 -3.97
C LEU A 164 21.20 -3.08 -3.08
N THR A 165 22.38 -2.47 -3.26
CA THR A 165 23.62 -2.94 -2.60
C THR A 165 24.29 -1.96 -1.63
N THR A 166 23.87 -0.70 -1.49
CA THR A 166 24.67 0.28 -0.71
C THR A 166 24.22 0.49 0.74
N THR A 167 23.03 0.01 1.13
CA THR A 167 22.60 0.02 2.53
C THR A 167 21.94 -1.31 2.81
N GLY A 168 22.50 -2.13 3.71
CA GLY A 168 21.96 -3.43 4.14
C GLY A 168 20.56 -3.39 4.80
N MET A 169 19.75 -2.38 4.50
CA MET A 169 18.32 -2.31 4.77
C MET A 169 17.57 -2.71 3.50
N GLY A 170 17.45 -4.02 3.27
CA GLY A 170 16.57 -4.54 2.23
C GLY A 170 15.16 -3.99 2.44
N MET A 171 14.68 -3.15 1.53
CA MET A 171 13.41 -2.46 1.70
C MET A 171 12.26 -3.37 1.29
N GLY A 172 11.89 -4.21 2.25
CA GLY A 172 10.77 -5.13 2.22
C GLY A 172 10.87 -6.05 3.42
N THR A 173 9.96 -7.01 3.54
CA THR A 173 10.11 -8.07 4.53
C THR A 173 10.79 -9.23 3.80
N PRO A 174 12.11 -9.50 4.00
CA PRO A 174 12.86 -10.43 3.15
C PRO A 174 12.21 -11.82 3.05
N ALA A 175 11.48 -12.23 4.09
CA ALA A 175 10.71 -13.46 4.14
C ALA A 175 9.61 -13.60 3.06
N TYR A 176 9.22 -12.53 2.37
CA TYR A 176 8.16 -12.54 1.35
C TYR A 176 8.63 -12.00 -0.01
N MET A 177 9.93 -11.74 -0.17
CA MET A 177 10.47 -11.35 -1.48
C MET A 177 10.67 -12.57 -2.36
N SER A 178 10.34 -12.45 -3.64
CA SER A 178 10.69 -13.48 -4.60
C SER A 178 12.20 -13.49 -4.89
N PRO A 179 12.76 -14.61 -5.35
CA PRO A 179 14.18 -14.69 -5.70
C PRO A 179 14.61 -13.60 -6.70
N GLU A 180 13.77 -13.31 -7.70
CA GLU A 180 14.02 -12.26 -8.69
C GLU A 180 14.07 -10.85 -8.06
N GLN A 181 13.24 -10.57 -7.05
CA GLN A 181 13.30 -9.32 -6.30
C GLN A 181 14.58 -9.19 -5.48
N VAL A 182 15.05 -10.28 -4.86
CA VAL A 182 16.29 -10.28 -4.07
C VAL A 182 17.52 -10.03 -4.95
N VAL A 183 17.50 -10.56 -6.18
CA VAL A 183 18.61 -10.43 -7.14
C VAL A 183 18.52 -9.12 -7.95
N GLY A 184 17.43 -8.36 -7.84
CA GLY A 184 17.24 -7.08 -8.54
C GLY A 184 16.97 -7.23 -10.03
N ILE A 185 16.51 -8.42 -10.46
CA ILE A 185 16.06 -8.67 -11.83
C ILE A 185 14.57 -8.33 -11.98
N GLY A 186 14.11 -8.15 -13.22
CA GLY A 186 12.73 -7.74 -13.50
C GLY A 186 11.70 -8.68 -12.88
N VAL A 187 10.72 -8.11 -12.18
CA VAL A 187 9.60 -8.85 -11.58
C VAL A 187 8.48 -8.99 -12.60
N ASP A 188 7.91 -10.19 -12.72
CA ASP A 188 6.79 -10.47 -13.63
C ASP A 188 5.54 -10.96 -12.87
N ARG A 189 4.57 -11.50 -13.61
CA ARG A 189 3.26 -11.94 -13.10
C ARG A 189 3.32 -13.17 -12.18
N ARG A 190 4.51 -13.75 -11.96
CA ARG A 190 4.72 -14.83 -10.99
C ARG A 190 4.80 -14.33 -9.53
N CYS A 191 4.87 -13.02 -9.34
CA CYS A 191 4.92 -12.34 -8.04
C CYS A 191 3.56 -11.80 -7.58
#